data_AF-A0A0D0KYQ3-F1
#
_entry.id   AF-A0A0D0KYQ3-F1
#
_cell.length_a   1.000
_cell.length_b   1.000
_cell.length_c   1.000
_cell.angle_alpha   90.00
_cell.angle_beta   90.00
_cell.angle_gamma   90.00
#
_symmetry.space_group_name_H-M   'P 1'
#
loop_
_entity.id
_entity.type
_entity.pdbx_description
1 polymer ?
#
loop_
_entity_poly.entity_id
_entity_poly.type
_entity_poly.pdbx_seq_one_letter_code
_entity_poly.pdbx_strand_id
1 'polypeptide(L)'
;MPVIGDYVPLNLNAVYFIILGPIIGTVMAAYISYLCGRERPEGPAVIPRNTGIFGVAIAFLVGVSVALSVQYFLILAPKELCSTTPHYDFLWISHPGPVQIAHCFSGTDEINSQAPYYLEPQIVQSWGHVLWPLLTAVFLWRAWLSLRSHAVVARVIA
;
A
#
# COMPACT_ATOMS: atom_id res chain seq x y z
N MET A 1 22.28 -24.47 -15.17
CA MET A 1 21.36 -24.09 -14.07
C MET A 1 21.98 -22.89 -13.38
N PRO A 2 21.50 -21.66 -13.61
CA PRO A 2 22.05 -20.52 -12.89
C PRO A 2 21.57 -20.55 -11.44
N VAL A 3 22.49 -20.21 -10.56
CA VAL A 3 22.49 -20.41 -9.12
C VAL A 3 21.66 -19.33 -8.44
N ILE A 4 20.79 -19.74 -7.53
CA ILE A 4 20.15 -18.90 -6.52
C ILE A 4 21.29 -18.25 -5.71
N GLY A 5 21.65 -17.00 -6.01
CA GLY A 5 22.85 -16.39 -5.41
C GLY A 5 23.20 -14.96 -5.81
N ASP A 6 22.62 -14.38 -6.86
CA ASP A 6 22.75 -12.93 -7.10
C ASP A 6 21.70 -12.20 -6.28
N TYR A 7 22.01 -12.01 -4.99
CA TYR A 7 21.29 -11.11 -4.11
C TYR A 7 21.22 -9.75 -4.80
N VAL A 8 20.05 -9.40 -5.36
CA VAL A 8 19.74 -8.02 -5.71
C VAL A 8 20.01 -7.22 -4.44
N PRO A 9 21.01 -6.32 -4.40
CA PRO A 9 21.10 -5.38 -3.30
C PRO A 9 19.85 -4.52 -3.48
N LEU A 10 18.78 -4.87 -2.76
CA LEU A 10 17.54 -4.11 -2.78
C LEU A 10 17.85 -2.82 -2.03
N ASN A 11 18.50 -1.88 -2.70
CA ASN A 11 18.71 -0.54 -2.20
C ASN A 11 17.30 0.06 -2.15
N LEU A 12 16.78 0.20 -0.93
CA LEU A 12 15.39 0.54 -0.68
C LEU A 12 15.16 1.99 -1.12
N ASN A 13 14.95 2.16 -2.40
CA ASN A 13 14.80 3.44 -3.04
C ASN A 13 13.34 3.90 -2.97
N ALA A 14 13.11 5.20 -3.00
CA ALA A 14 11.78 5.83 -2.99
C ALA A 14 10.81 5.19 -4.00
N VAL A 15 11.30 4.78 -5.17
CA VAL A 15 10.48 4.10 -6.20
C VAL A 15 9.90 2.78 -5.67
N TYR A 16 10.70 1.96 -5.00
CA TYR A 16 10.22 0.71 -4.38
C TYR A 16 9.22 0.99 -3.25
N PHE A 17 9.46 2.03 -2.45
CA PHE A 17 8.55 2.40 -1.36
C PHE A 17 7.18 2.83 -1.88
N ILE A 18 7.15 3.61 -2.97
CA ILE A 18 5.91 4.05 -3.62
C ILE A 18 5.14 2.87 -4.20
N ILE A 19 5.83 1.91 -4.84
CA ILE A 19 5.18 0.75 -5.48
C ILE A 19 4.71 -0.28 -4.44
N LEU A 20 5.60 -0.70 -3.54
CA LEU A 20 5.35 -1.80 -2.60
C LEU A 20 4.60 -1.35 -1.35
N GLY A 21 4.71 -0.07 -0.96
CA GLY A 21 4.11 0.47 0.26
C GLY A 21 2.60 0.21 0.37
N PRO A 22 1.78 0.58 -0.63
CA PRO A 22 0.34 0.29 -0.62
C PRO A 22 0.01 -1.21 -0.56
N ILE A 23 0.82 -2.06 -1.20
CA ILE A 23 0.63 -3.52 -1.20
C ILE A 23 0.86 -4.06 0.21
N ILE A 24 2.02 -3.74 0.81
CA ILE A 24 2.37 -4.16 2.17
C ILE A 24 1.33 -3.64 3.16
N GLY A 25 0.93 -2.36 3.04
CA GLY A 25 -0.12 -1.77 3.88
C GLY A 25 -1.45 -2.53 3.80
N THR A 26 -1.86 -2.93 2.59
CA THR A 26 -3.08 -3.73 2.38
C THR A 26 -2.98 -5.11 3.01
N VAL A 27 -1.85 -5.80 2.84
CA VAL A 27 -1.62 -7.14 3.43
C VAL A 27 -1.64 -7.07 4.95
N MET A 28 -0.98 -6.07 5.54
CA MET A 28 -0.99 -5.87 6.99
C MET A 28 -2.41 -5.54 7.50
N ALA A 29 -3.16 -4.70 6.79
CA ALA A 29 -4.54 -4.40 7.13
C ALA A 29 -5.44 -5.65 7.07
N ALA A 30 -5.29 -6.47 6.04
CA ALA A 30 -6.01 -7.74 5.90
C ALA A 30 -5.68 -8.70 7.05
N TYR A 31 -4.40 -8.81 7.41
CA TYR A 31 -3.95 -9.63 8.53
C TYR A 31 -4.54 -9.16 9.87
N ILE A 32 -4.52 -7.85 10.14
CA ILE A 32 -5.16 -7.26 11.33
C ILE A 32 -6.66 -7.58 11.34
N SER A 33 -7.35 -7.39 10.21
CA SER A 33 -8.77 -7.72 10.09
C SER A 33 -9.06 -9.20 10.34
N TYR A 34 -8.17 -10.09 9.91
CA TYR A 34 -8.29 -11.54 10.15
C TYR A 34 -8.14 -11.86 11.64
N LEU A 35 -7.11 -11.32 12.31
CA LEU A 35 -6.90 -11.53 13.74
C LEU A 35 -8.09 -11.03 14.57
N CYS A 36 -8.57 -9.81 14.31
CA CYS A 36 -9.70 -9.23 15.03
C CYS A 36 -11.02 -10.00 14.83
N GLY A 37 -11.18 -10.70 13.69
CA GLY A 37 -12.37 -11.51 13.41
C GLY A 37 -12.31 -12.94 13.97
N ARG A 38 -11.12 -13.42 14.35
CA ARG A 38 -10.92 -14.79 14.83
C ARG A 38 -11.07 -14.92 16.34
N GLU A 39 -10.76 -13.88 17.11
CA GLU A 39 -10.89 -13.91 18.57
C GLU A 39 -12.37 -13.98 18.98
N ARG A 40 -12.85 -15.16 19.37
CA ARG A 40 -14.06 -15.26 20.22
C ARG A 40 -13.66 -14.80 21.62
N PRO A 41 -14.42 -13.90 22.26
CA PRO A 41 -14.06 -13.39 23.58
C PRO A 41 -14.29 -14.49 24.62
N GLU A 42 -13.27 -15.33 24.87
CA GLU A 42 -13.25 -16.34 25.94
C GLU A 42 -12.64 -15.79 27.25
N GLY A 43 -12.31 -14.49 27.29
CA GLY A 43 -11.78 -13.80 28.48
C GLY A 43 -12.34 -12.38 28.61
N PRO A 44 -12.08 -11.68 29.74
CA PRO A 44 -12.53 -10.30 29.93
C PRO A 44 -11.96 -9.46 28.79
N ALA A 45 -12.84 -8.92 27.94
CA ALA A 45 -12.36 -8.22 26.76
C ALA A 45 -11.52 -7.02 27.18
N VAL A 46 -10.28 -6.98 26.69
CA VAL A 46 -9.44 -5.80 26.81
C VAL A 46 -10.01 -4.77 25.84
N ILE A 47 -10.98 -4.00 26.31
CA ILE A 47 -11.48 -2.84 25.57
C ILE A 47 -10.29 -1.89 25.42
N PRO A 48 -9.84 -1.55 24.19
CA PRO A 48 -8.84 -0.51 24.04
C PRO A 48 -9.41 0.77 24.64
N ARG A 49 -8.84 1.19 25.78
CA ARG A 49 -9.30 2.31 26.63
C ARG A 49 -9.39 3.63 25.86
N ASN A 50 -8.79 3.71 24.66
CA ASN A 50 -8.76 4.91 23.85
C ASN A 50 -9.09 4.63 22.36
N THR A 51 -10.38 4.47 22.08
CA THR A 51 -10.91 4.29 20.72
C THR A 51 -10.53 5.45 19.78
N GLY A 52 -10.40 6.68 20.28
CA GLY A 52 -9.99 7.84 19.46
C GLY A 52 -8.63 7.66 18.80
N ILE A 53 -7.63 7.14 19.53
CA ILE A 53 -6.26 6.93 19.00
C ILE A 53 -6.27 5.91 17.87
N PHE A 54 -7.06 4.84 18.00
CA PHE A 54 -7.15 3.82 16.97
C PHE A 54 -7.82 4.35 15.68
N GLY A 55 -8.85 5.19 15.81
CA GLY A 55 -9.45 5.87 14.66
C GLY A 55 -8.46 6.78 13.93
N VAL A 56 -7.64 7.54 14.67
CA VAL A 56 -6.56 8.36 14.10
C VAL A 56 -5.52 7.50 13.40
N ALA A 57 -5.11 6.37 13.99
CA ALA A 57 -4.16 5.45 13.37
C ALA A 57 -4.70 4.86 12.05
N ILE A 58 -5.98 4.47 11.99
CA ILE A 58 -6.61 4.02 10.75
C ILE A 58 -6.57 5.11 9.69
N ALA A 59 -7.03 6.32 10.03
CA ALA A 59 -7.06 7.44 9.09
C ALA A 59 -5.65 7.77 8.57
N PHE A 60 -4.65 7.73 9.44
CA PHE A 60 -3.25 7.93 9.09
C PHE A 60 -2.75 6.85 8.12
N LEU A 61 -2.96 5.56 8.40
CA LEU A 61 -2.51 4.46 7.55
C LEU A 61 -3.16 4.50 6.16
N VAL A 62 -4.47 4.79 6.10
CA VAL A 62 -5.18 4.99 4.82
C VAL A 62 -4.61 6.21 4.10
N GLY A 63 -4.39 7.32 4.81
CA GLY A 63 -3.81 8.54 4.26
C GLY A 63 -2.43 8.33 3.65
N VAL A 64 -1.54 7.59 4.32
CA VAL A 64 -0.21 7.22 3.79
C VAL A 64 -0.35 6.35 2.55
N SER A 65 -1.23 5.35 2.56
CA SER A 65 -1.47 4.47 1.40
C SER A 65 -1.97 5.27 0.19
N VAL A 66 -2.92 6.19 0.39
CA VAL A 66 -3.39 7.12 -0.64
C VAL A 66 -2.26 8.02 -1.13
N ALA A 67 -1.47 8.61 -0.23
CA ALA A 67 -0.38 9.51 -0.60
C ALA A 67 0.70 8.81 -1.44
N LEU A 68 1.03 7.56 -1.14
CA LEU A 68 1.95 6.77 -1.96
C LEU A 68 1.35 6.42 -3.32
N SER A 69 0.09 5.99 -3.37
CA SER A 69 -0.61 5.74 -4.64
C SER A 69 -0.77 7.00 -5.49
N VAL A 70 -0.95 8.18 -4.90
CA VAL A 70 -0.99 9.44 -5.64
C VAL A 70 0.40 9.76 -6.18
N GLN A 71 1.46 9.60 -5.38
CA GLN A 71 2.84 9.79 -5.83
C GLN A 71 3.18 8.91 -7.02
N TYR A 72 2.69 7.67 -7.06
CA TYR A 72 2.86 6.79 -8.23
C TYR A 72 2.46 7.48 -9.55
N PHE A 73 1.36 8.24 -9.58
CA PHE A 73 0.91 8.93 -10.80
C PHE A 73 1.58 10.30 -11.02
N LEU A 74 2.06 10.94 -9.96
CA LEU A 74 2.61 12.30 -10.04
C LEU A 74 4.09 12.33 -10.36
N ILE A 75 4.85 11.35 -9.87
CA ILE A 75 6.33 11.41 -9.88
C ILE A 75 7.01 10.18 -10.47
N LEU A 76 6.26 9.11 -10.77
CA LEU A 76 6.81 7.91 -11.41
C LEU A 76 6.31 7.79 -12.85
N ALA A 77 7.25 7.67 -13.79
CA ALA A 77 6.96 7.48 -15.21
C ALA A 77 8.17 6.85 -15.91
N PRO A 78 8.01 6.36 -17.14
CA PRO A 78 9.12 6.15 -18.05
C PRO A 78 9.90 7.46 -18.26
N LYS A 79 11.22 7.37 -18.43
CA LYS A 79 12.11 8.55 -18.53
C LYS A 79 11.69 9.49 -19.66
N GLU A 80 11.21 8.93 -20.76
CA GLU A 80 10.75 9.63 -21.96
C GLU A 80 9.48 10.44 -21.70
N LEU A 81 8.68 10.02 -20.72
CA LEU A 81 7.38 10.61 -20.40
C LEU A 81 7.44 11.54 -19.19
N CYS A 82 8.55 11.67 -18.48
CA CYS A 82 8.65 12.52 -17.29
C CYS A 82 8.32 14.02 -17.52
N SER A 83 8.29 14.47 -18.78
CA SER A 83 7.89 15.85 -19.13
C SER A 83 6.37 16.07 -19.16
N THR A 84 5.55 15.02 -19.13
CA THR A 84 4.09 15.09 -19.32
C THR A 84 3.30 14.69 -18.06
N THR A 85 3.82 15.00 -16.87
CA THR A 85 3.10 14.76 -15.61
C THR A 85 1.77 15.53 -15.55
N PRO A 86 0.70 15.00 -14.93
CA PRO A 86 0.60 13.70 -14.25
C PRO A 86 0.27 12.52 -15.19
N HIS A 87 0.62 11.29 -14.79
CA HIS A 87 0.54 10.07 -15.60
C HIS A 87 -0.71 9.22 -15.35
N TYR A 88 -1.88 9.85 -15.31
CA TYR A 88 -3.16 9.13 -15.14
C TYR A 88 -3.57 8.32 -16.37
N ASP A 89 -2.92 8.54 -17.51
CA ASP A 89 -3.10 7.80 -18.74
C ASP A 89 -2.76 6.31 -18.58
N PHE A 90 -1.86 5.93 -17.66
CA PHE A 90 -1.56 4.53 -17.37
C PHE A 90 -2.73 3.73 -16.78
N LEU A 91 -3.80 4.38 -16.34
CA LEU A 91 -5.05 3.70 -15.97
C LEU A 91 -5.75 3.07 -17.19
N TRP A 92 -5.43 3.55 -18.39
CA TRP A 92 -6.16 3.23 -19.63
C TRP A 92 -5.23 2.78 -20.76
N ILE A 93 -3.95 3.13 -20.71
CA ILE A 93 -2.96 2.89 -21.77
C ILE A 93 -1.80 2.08 -21.20
N SER A 94 -1.32 1.09 -21.96
CA SER A 94 -0.08 0.37 -21.68
C SER A 94 0.91 0.54 -22.82
N HIS A 95 2.15 0.86 -22.49
CA HIS A 95 3.25 0.88 -23.44
C HIS A 95 3.80 -0.54 -23.60
N PRO A 96 4.05 -1.01 -24.84
CA PRO A 96 4.56 -2.34 -25.08
C PRO A 96 6.04 -2.47 -24.71
N GLY A 97 6.42 -3.61 -24.14
CA GLY A 97 7.79 -3.97 -23.83
C GLY A 97 8.26 -3.53 -22.44
N PRO A 98 9.48 -3.95 -22.05
CA PRO A 98 9.98 -3.76 -20.70
C PRO A 98 10.30 -2.29 -20.46
N VAL A 99 9.37 -1.58 -19.82
CA VAL A 99 9.53 -0.16 -19.49
C VAL A 99 10.02 0.00 -18.05
N GLN A 100 11.18 0.62 -17.87
CA GLN A 100 11.73 0.92 -16.56
C GLN A 100 11.02 2.11 -15.93
N ILE A 101 10.72 2.03 -14.63
CA ILE A 101 10.13 3.13 -13.88
C ILE A 101 11.24 4.12 -13.53
N ALA A 102 11.02 5.41 -13.79
CA ALA A 102 11.90 6.48 -13.36
C ALA A 102 11.18 7.44 -12.42
N HIS A 103 11.93 8.00 -11.48
CA HIS A 103 11.52 9.12 -10.65
C HIS A 103 11.78 10.42 -11.43
N CYS A 104 10.72 11.19 -11.68
CA CYS A 104 10.77 12.33 -12.61
C CYS A 104 11.35 13.64 -12.04
N PHE A 105 11.95 13.63 -10.85
CA PHE A 105 12.62 14.83 -10.29
C PHE A 105 14.10 14.88 -10.65
N SER A 106 14.68 16.09 -10.70
CA SER A 106 16.10 16.32 -10.96
C SER A 106 17.00 15.70 -9.89
N GLY A 107 18.16 15.18 -10.28
CA GLY A 107 19.15 14.63 -9.34
C GLY A 107 18.85 13.20 -8.87
N THR A 108 17.98 12.48 -9.58
CA THR A 108 17.56 11.11 -9.25
C THR A 108 18.22 10.04 -10.14
N ASP A 109 19.31 10.37 -10.84
CA ASP A 109 19.96 9.41 -11.77
C ASP A 109 20.43 8.14 -11.07
N GLU A 110 20.98 8.26 -9.86
CA GLU A 110 21.41 7.11 -9.05
C GLU A 110 20.22 6.26 -8.60
N ILE A 111 19.13 6.91 -8.19
CA ILE A 111 17.84 6.31 -7.85
C ILE A 111 17.27 5.54 -9.05
N ASN A 112 17.25 6.15 -10.23
CA ASN A 112 16.63 5.59 -11.43
C ASN A 112 17.43 4.42 -12.01
N SER A 113 18.75 4.39 -11.80
CA SER A 113 19.62 3.30 -12.27
C SER A 113 19.24 1.93 -11.67
N GLN A 114 18.64 1.91 -10.49
CA GLN A 114 18.24 0.71 -9.75
C GLN A 114 16.72 0.54 -9.66
N ALA A 115 15.95 1.34 -10.40
CA ALA A 115 14.51 1.30 -10.32
C ALA A 115 13.92 0.06 -11.02
N PRO A 116 12.80 -0.48 -10.51
CA PRO A 116 12.15 -1.65 -11.10
C PRO A 116 11.49 -1.32 -12.44
N TYR A 117 11.15 -2.38 -13.17
CA TYR A 117 10.31 -2.29 -14.37
C TYR A 117 8.83 -2.31 -14.00
N TYR A 118 8.00 -1.70 -14.85
CA TYR A 118 6.56 -1.86 -14.75
C TYR A 118 6.17 -3.33 -14.92
N LEU A 119 5.12 -3.75 -14.21
CA LEU A 119 4.45 -5.01 -14.52
C LEU A 119 3.71 -4.85 -15.85
N GLU A 120 3.91 -5.78 -16.77
CA GLU A 120 3.14 -5.82 -18.02
C GLU A 120 1.86 -6.63 -17.83
N PRO A 121 0.67 -6.08 -18.18
CA PRO A 121 0.44 -4.71 -18.67
C PRO A 121 0.40 -3.67 -17.54
N GLN A 122 0.93 -2.46 -17.82
CA GLN A 122 1.07 -1.34 -16.85
C GLN A 122 -0.25 -0.93 -16.20
N ILE A 123 -1.36 -1.12 -16.93
CA ILE A 123 -2.73 -0.91 -16.46
C ILE A 123 -2.99 -1.70 -15.17
N VAL A 124 -2.50 -2.93 -15.05
CA VAL A 124 -2.72 -3.76 -13.85
C VAL A 124 -2.05 -3.13 -12.62
N GLN A 125 -0.81 -2.66 -12.76
CA GLN A 125 -0.10 -2.00 -11.67
C GLN A 125 -0.79 -0.68 -11.29
N SER A 126 -1.23 0.09 -12.28
CA SER A 126 -1.92 1.38 -12.08
C SER A 126 -3.25 1.21 -11.37
N TRP A 127 -4.08 0.24 -11.78
CA TRP A 127 -5.31 -0.10 -11.07
C TRP A 127 -5.03 -0.67 -9.69
N GLY A 128 -3.92 -1.39 -9.50
CA GLY A 128 -3.43 -1.76 -8.18
C GLY A 128 -3.32 -0.55 -7.26
N HIS A 129 -2.66 0.52 -7.70
CA HIS A 129 -2.53 1.75 -6.90
C HIS A 129 -3.87 2.44 -6.57
N VAL A 130 -4.92 2.23 -7.37
CA VAL A 130 -6.29 2.66 -7.03
C VAL A 130 -6.94 1.72 -6.01
N LEU A 131 -6.76 0.40 -6.17
CA LEU A 131 -7.43 -0.61 -5.36
C LEU A 131 -6.80 -0.78 -3.97
N TRP A 132 -5.48 -0.68 -3.83
CA TRP A 132 -4.78 -0.93 -2.55
C TRP A 132 -5.25 -0.01 -1.40
N PRO A 133 -5.37 1.32 -1.58
CA PRO A 133 -5.87 2.18 -0.51
C PRO A 133 -7.33 1.89 -0.14
N LEU A 134 -8.17 1.54 -1.12
CA LEU A 134 -9.56 1.16 -0.89
C LEU A 134 -9.67 -0.13 -0.07
N LEU A 135 -8.91 -1.16 -0.44
CA LEU A 135 -8.85 -2.43 0.29
C LEU A 135 -8.29 -2.24 1.70
N THR A 136 -7.24 -1.42 1.85
CA THR A 136 -6.67 -1.05 3.15
C THR A 136 -7.75 -0.43 4.05
N ALA A 137 -8.51 0.53 3.53
CA ALA A 137 -9.60 1.17 4.28
C ALA A 137 -10.69 0.17 4.69
N VAL A 138 -11.10 -0.71 3.77
CA VAL A 138 -12.11 -1.74 4.05
C VAL A 138 -11.65 -2.70 5.15
N PHE A 139 -10.42 -3.21 5.08
CA PHE A 139 -9.91 -4.14 6.09
C PHE A 139 -9.77 -3.49 7.46
N LEU A 140 -9.21 -2.28 7.53
CA LEU A 140 -9.08 -1.55 8.79
C LEU A 140 -10.45 -1.18 9.38
N TRP A 141 -11.41 -0.83 8.53
CA TRP A 141 -12.79 -0.60 8.96
C TRP A 141 -13.44 -1.86 9.52
N ARG A 142 -13.25 -3.02 8.88
CA ARG A 142 -13.75 -4.31 9.39
C ARG A 142 -13.10 -4.67 10.74
N ALA A 143 -11.79 -4.49 10.87
CA ALA A 143 -11.07 -4.71 12.14
C ALA A 143 -11.65 -3.83 13.24
N TRP A 144 -11.89 -2.55 12.95
CA TRP A 144 -12.50 -1.60 13.87
C TRP A 144 -13.90 -2.00 14.34
N LEU A 145 -14.76 -2.44 13.41
CA LEU A 145 -16.11 -2.92 13.75
C LEU A 145 -16.06 -4.15 14.66
N SER A 146 -15.14 -5.09 14.39
CA SER A 146 -14.95 -6.29 15.22
C SER A 146 -14.50 -5.95 16.64
N LEU A 147 -13.56 -5.01 16.78
CA LEU A 147 -13.12 -4.55 18.11
C LEU A 147 -14.24 -3.83 18.87
N ARG A 148 -15.06 -3.03 18.18
CA ARG A 148 -16.22 -2.35 18.79
C ARG A 148 -17.28 -3.34 19.25
N SER A 149 -17.61 -4.36 18.47
CA SER A 149 -18.61 -5.35 18.88
C SER A 149 -18.14 -6.12 20.12
N HIS A 150 -16.87 -6.52 20.20
CA HIS A 150 -16.31 -7.18 21.38
C HIS A 150 -16.33 -6.27 22.61
N ALA A 151 -16.03 -4.98 22.44
CA ALA A 151 -16.09 -4.01 23.53
C ALA A 151 -17.51 -3.76 24.06
N VAL A 152 -18.53 -3.78 23.19
CA VAL A 152 -19.93 -3.66 23.60
C VAL A 152 -20.37 -4.88 24.40
N VAL A 153 -20.06 -6.09 23.92
CA VAL A 153 -20.40 -7.34 24.64
C VAL A 153 -19.79 -7.38 26.04
N ALA A 154 -18.51 -7.00 26.18
CA ALA A 154 -17.85 -6.99 27.48
C ALA A 154 -18.43 -5.97 28.48
N ARG A 155 -19.00 -4.85 28.00
CA ARG A 155 -19.71 -3.88 28.86
C ARG A 155 -21.07 -4.37 29.33
N VAL A 156 -21.71 -5.30 28.63
CA VAL A 156 -23.03 -5.86 29.01
C VAL A 156 -22.89 -6.97 30.05
N ILE A 157 -21.73 -7.65 30.10
CA ILE A 157 -21.46 -8.79 30.99
C ILE A 157 -20.78 -8.37 32.31
N ALA A 158 -20.20 -7.16 32.37
CA ALA A 158 -19.58 -6.59 33.56
C ALA A 158 -20.58 -5.78 34.40
#